data_AF-A0A7K0A123-F1
#
_entry.id   AF-A0A7K0A123-F1
#
_cell.length_a   1.000
_cell.length_b   1.000
_cell.length_c   1.000
_cell.angle_alpha   90.00
_cell.angle_beta   90.00
_cell.angle_gamma   90.00
#
_symmetry.space_group_name_H-M   'P 1'
#
loop_
_entity.id
_entity.type
_entity.pdbx_description
1 polymer ?
#
loop_
_entity_poly.entity_id
_entity_poly.type
_entity_poly.pdbx_seq_one_letter_code
_entity_poly.pdbx_strand_id
1 'polypeptide(L)'
;MRGVLISLLVVAGLLVAGDLFAKNFASERMAEQVRANLALEEEPDVSLRGFPFATQVAAGELESVGLSLDDLSRRGVTLTSLDVTLDRVRFSLEDLLDQNARSLRVGSTSGAAELDEGDLEAALQRAGAPFEIRFDQGRMLATSPALGQGVPIDARVEGGRLVLLVRDIGNTELPLPRPMDGITYDSVEVLPGRLQLRFSSGPTTLRAPG
;
A
#
# COMPACT_ATOMS: atom_id res chain seq x y z
N MET A 1 7.62 -48.64 -15.12
CA MET A 1 6.67 -47.50 -15.11
C MET A 1 6.45 -46.93 -13.71
N ARG A 2 6.07 -47.73 -12.69
CA ARG A 2 5.84 -47.24 -11.32
C ARG A 2 7.04 -46.51 -10.68
N GLY A 3 8.26 -47.04 -10.80
CA GLY A 3 9.46 -46.40 -10.25
C GLY A 3 9.78 -45.04 -10.87
N VAL A 4 9.66 -44.92 -12.20
CA VAL A 4 9.88 -43.65 -12.92
C VAL A 4 8.86 -42.59 -12.50
N LEU A 5 7.59 -42.98 -12.33
CA LEU A 5 6.55 -42.06 -11.87
C LEU A 5 6.81 -41.56 -10.43
N ILE A 6 7.22 -42.45 -9.53
CA ILE A 6 7.58 -42.09 -8.15
C ILE A 6 8.78 -41.14 -8.15
N SER A 7 9.82 -41.42 -8.94
CA SER A 7 10.98 -40.54 -9.05
C SER A 7 10.60 -39.14 -9.58
N LEU A 8 9.74 -39.05 -10.60
CA LEU A 8 9.26 -37.77 -11.11
C LEU A 8 8.44 -36.99 -10.07
N LEU A 9 7.59 -37.68 -9.30
CA LEU A 9 6.83 -37.04 -8.21
C LEU A 9 7.74 -36.54 -7.09
N VAL A 10 8.79 -37.30 -6.74
CA VAL A 10 9.78 -36.87 -5.74
C VAL A 10 10.53 -35.63 -6.22
N VAL A 11 11.00 -35.62 -7.47
CA VAL A 11 11.68 -34.45 -8.05
C VAL A 11 10.73 -33.26 -8.12
N ALA A 12 9.49 -33.45 -8.58
CA ALA A 12 8.48 -32.40 -8.60
C ALA A 12 8.21 -31.85 -7.19
N GLY A 13 8.10 -32.72 -6.18
CA GLY A 13 7.93 -32.33 -4.79
C GLY A 13 9.11 -31.52 -4.24
N LEU A 14 10.34 -31.92 -4.56
CA LEU A 14 11.55 -31.16 -4.17
C LEU A 14 11.61 -29.79 -4.86
N LEU A 15 11.21 -29.71 -6.13
CA LEU A 15 11.15 -28.45 -6.86
C LEU A 15 10.10 -27.50 -6.25
N VAL A 16 8.91 -28.01 -5.91
CA VAL A 16 7.87 -27.21 -5.23
C VAL A 16 8.36 -26.72 -3.87
N ALA A 17 9.01 -27.59 -3.08
CA ALA A 17 9.54 -27.20 -1.78
C ALA A 17 10.62 -26.12 -1.92
N GLY A 18 11.57 -26.31 -2.84
CA GLY A 18 12.62 -25.33 -3.12
C GLY A 18 12.07 -23.97 -3.58
N ASP A 19 11.03 -23.98 -4.41
CA ASP A 19 10.36 -22.76 -4.88
C ASP A 19 9.70 -21.99 -3.73
N LEU A 20 9.03 -22.70 -2.82
CA LEU A 20 8.41 -22.10 -1.64
C LEU A 20 9.45 -21.48 -0.70
N PHE A 21 10.57 -22.16 -0.46
CA PHE A 21 11.68 -21.60 0.34
C PHE A 21 12.28 -20.36 -0.31
N ALA A 22 12.55 -20.40 -1.62
CA ALA A 22 13.12 -19.27 -2.35
C ALA A 22 12.19 -18.06 -2.30
N LYS A 23 10.87 -18.27 -2.44
CA LYS A 23 9.86 -17.24 -2.36
C LYS A 23 9.81 -16.58 -0.97
N ASN A 24 9.74 -17.36 0.10
CA ASN A 24 9.68 -16.81 1.46
C ASN A 24 10.94 -16.02 1.80
N PHE A 25 12.11 -16.56 1.44
CA PHE A 25 13.38 -15.87 1.62
C PHE A 25 13.45 -14.55 0.83
N ALA A 26 12.96 -14.54 -0.41
CA ALA A 26 12.91 -13.32 -1.21
C ALA A 26 11.97 -12.27 -0.60
N SER A 27 10.80 -12.68 -0.11
CA SER A 27 9.85 -11.83 0.60
C SER A 27 10.49 -11.15 1.83
N GLU A 28 11.14 -11.92 2.71
CA GLU A 28 11.85 -11.39 3.89
C GLU A 28 12.93 -10.37 3.49
N ARG A 29 13.74 -10.67 2.47
CA ARG A 29 14.78 -9.75 2.01
C ARG A 29 14.23 -8.47 1.39
N MET A 30 13.09 -8.54 0.72
CA MET A 30 12.41 -7.35 0.22
C MET A 30 11.82 -6.52 1.37
N ALA A 31 11.26 -7.16 2.39
CA ALA A 31 10.75 -6.48 3.58
C ALA A 31 11.86 -5.71 4.31
N GLU A 32 13.01 -6.35 4.55
CA GLU A 32 14.20 -5.71 5.13
C GLU A 32 14.65 -4.48 4.32
N GLN A 33 14.69 -4.60 2.99
CA GLN A 33 15.07 -3.49 2.11
C GLN A 33 14.06 -2.34 2.12
N VAL A 34 12.75 -2.65 2.10
CA VAL A 34 11.70 -1.63 2.17
C VAL A 34 11.76 -0.91 3.52
N ARG A 35 11.91 -1.65 4.62
CA ARG A 35 12.11 -1.09 5.96
C ARG A 35 13.28 -0.13 6.00
N ALA A 36 14.44 -0.54 5.47
CA ALA A 36 15.64 0.30 5.45
C ALA A 36 15.47 1.55 4.57
N ASN A 37 14.92 1.41 3.36
CA ASN A 37 14.77 2.50 2.39
C ASN A 37 13.71 3.52 2.78
N LEU A 38 12.64 3.08 3.45
CA LEU A 38 11.56 3.95 3.92
C LEU A 38 11.75 4.38 5.39
N ALA A 39 12.84 3.95 6.04
CA ALA A 39 13.14 4.20 7.45
C ALA A 39 11.96 3.86 8.39
N LEU A 40 11.36 2.68 8.17
CA LEU A 40 10.19 2.21 8.92
C LEU A 40 10.59 1.70 10.31
N GLU A 41 9.74 1.95 11.29
CA GLU A 41 9.90 1.44 12.66
C GLU A 41 9.63 -0.07 12.73
N GLU A 42 8.60 -0.52 12.02
CA GLU A 42 8.21 -1.92 11.90
C GLU A 42 8.59 -2.52 10.54
N GLU A 43 8.70 -3.84 10.50
CA GLU A 43 9.00 -4.56 9.25
C GLU A 43 7.70 -4.76 8.46
N PRO A 44 7.66 -4.34 7.18
CA PRO A 44 6.47 -4.54 6.36
C PRO A 44 6.26 -6.00 5.99
N ASP A 45 5.01 -6.38 5.72
CA ASP A 45 4.72 -7.66 5.06
C ASP A 45 4.91 -7.52 3.55
N VAL A 46 5.72 -8.40 2.98
CA VAL A 46 5.91 -8.48 1.53
C VAL A 46 5.48 -9.84 1.04
N SER A 47 4.50 -9.86 0.14
CA SER A 47 3.98 -11.10 -0.45
C SER A 47 4.28 -11.19 -1.94
N LEU A 48 4.89 -12.30 -2.35
CA LEU A 48 5.17 -12.61 -3.75
C LEU A 48 4.14 -13.62 -4.25
N ARG A 49 3.37 -13.31 -5.29
CA ARG A 49 2.36 -14.23 -5.85
C ARG A 49 2.85 -14.88 -7.15
N GLY A 50 2.11 -15.88 -7.59
CA GLY A 50 2.45 -16.71 -8.76
C GLY A 50 3.33 -17.92 -8.40
N PHE A 51 3.29 -18.94 -9.26
CA PHE A 51 4.04 -20.19 -9.11
C PHE A 51 4.40 -20.78 -10.49
N PRO A 52 5.62 -21.32 -10.69
CA PRO A 52 6.76 -21.31 -9.77
C PRO A 52 7.46 -19.94 -9.71
N PHE A 53 7.82 -19.49 -8.51
CA PHE A 53 8.55 -18.24 -8.28
C PHE A 53 9.91 -18.21 -9.00
N ALA A 54 10.69 -19.28 -8.92
CA ALA A 54 12.01 -19.34 -9.57
C ALA A 54 11.91 -19.18 -11.10
N THR A 55 10.84 -19.73 -11.71
CA THR A 55 10.57 -19.57 -13.13
C THR A 55 10.21 -18.13 -13.49
N GLN A 56 9.38 -17.48 -12.67
CA GLN A 56 9.03 -16.06 -12.83
C GLN A 56 10.27 -15.16 -12.75
N VAL A 57 11.13 -15.38 -11.75
CA VAL A 57 12.38 -14.63 -11.62
C VAL A 57 13.28 -14.83 -12.82
N ALA A 58 13.46 -16.07 -13.28
CA ALA A 58 14.25 -16.38 -14.47
C ALA A 58 13.67 -15.77 -15.75
N ALA A 59 12.35 -15.55 -15.80
CA ALA A 59 11.68 -14.86 -16.90
C ALA A 59 11.77 -13.32 -16.81
N GLY A 60 12.27 -12.78 -15.69
CA GLY A 60 12.34 -11.33 -15.46
C GLY A 60 10.97 -10.69 -15.23
N GLU A 61 9.97 -11.46 -14.79
CA GLU A 61 8.60 -11.00 -14.59
C GLU A 61 7.96 -11.68 -13.39
N LEU A 62 7.51 -10.90 -12.41
CA LEU A 62 6.67 -11.35 -11.31
C LEU A 62 5.21 -11.01 -11.60
N GLU A 63 4.33 -11.97 -11.37
CA GLU A 63 2.90 -11.82 -11.60
C GLU A 63 2.30 -10.73 -10.69
N SER A 64 2.56 -10.80 -9.39
CA SER A 64 2.03 -9.84 -8.43
C SER A 64 2.90 -9.77 -7.18
N VAL A 65 3.17 -8.55 -6.71
CA VAL A 65 3.92 -8.23 -5.49
C VAL A 65 3.03 -7.40 -4.58
N GLY A 66 2.74 -7.90 -3.39
CA GLY A 66 2.02 -7.20 -2.34
C GLY A 66 2.98 -6.62 -1.31
N LEU A 67 2.66 -5.44 -0.80
CA LEU A 67 3.35 -4.77 0.29
C LEU A 67 2.28 -4.21 1.25
N SER A 68 2.36 -4.58 2.52
CA SER A 68 1.52 -4.06 3.58
C SER A 68 2.39 -3.39 4.65
N LEU A 69 2.00 -2.17 5.01
CA LEU A 69 2.70 -1.28 5.91
C LEU A 69 1.72 -0.79 6.96
N ASP A 70 2.12 -0.80 8.22
CA ASP A 70 1.35 -0.20 9.31
C ASP A 70 2.04 1.08 9.80
N ASP A 71 1.24 2.01 10.34
CA ASP A 71 1.70 3.25 10.99
C ASP A 71 2.65 4.14 10.14
N LEU A 72 2.34 4.27 8.84
CA LEU A 72 3.15 5.09 7.94
C LEU A 72 2.87 6.59 8.13
N SER A 73 3.79 7.28 8.79
CA SER A 73 3.75 8.74 8.96
C SER A 73 4.46 9.48 7.83
N ARG A 74 3.73 10.28 7.03
CA ARG A 74 4.31 11.10 5.96
C ARG A 74 3.65 12.46 5.82
N ARG A 75 4.47 13.52 5.74
CA ARG A 75 4.01 14.93 5.61
C ARG A 75 2.99 15.35 6.69
N GLY A 76 3.11 14.81 7.90
CA GLY A 76 2.22 15.16 9.03
C GLY A 76 0.87 14.46 9.02
N VAL A 77 0.67 13.48 8.13
CA VAL A 77 -0.46 12.56 8.12
C VAL A 77 0.06 11.16 8.42
N THR A 78 -0.57 10.49 9.38
CA THR A 78 -0.31 9.08 9.69
C THR A 78 -1.35 8.24 8.98
N LEU A 79 -0.91 7.20 8.28
CA LEU A 79 -1.76 6.17 7.73
C LEU A 79 -1.67 4.98 8.67
N THR A 80 -2.79 4.58 9.26
CA THR A 80 -2.88 3.41 10.13
C THR A 80 -2.44 2.16 9.39
N SER A 81 -2.84 2.02 8.12
CA SER A 81 -2.36 0.98 7.24
C SER A 81 -2.22 1.47 5.79
N LEU A 82 -1.31 0.86 5.04
CA LEU A 82 -1.12 1.06 3.61
C LEU A 82 -0.85 -0.30 2.94
N ASP A 83 -1.81 -0.73 2.13
CA ASP A 83 -1.69 -1.89 1.26
C ASP A 83 -1.42 -1.46 -0.17
N VAL A 84 -0.41 -2.07 -0.78
CA VAL A 84 -0.01 -1.86 -2.17
C VAL A 84 0.07 -3.22 -2.86
N THR A 85 -0.52 -3.34 -4.05
CA THR A 85 -0.32 -4.47 -4.97
C THR A 85 0.22 -3.94 -6.29
N LEU A 86 1.32 -4.53 -6.74
CA LEU A 86 1.94 -4.30 -8.04
C LEU A 86 1.74 -5.54 -8.90
N ASP A 87 1.10 -5.40 -10.05
CA ASP A 87 0.87 -6.52 -10.98
C ASP A 87 1.74 -6.39 -12.24
N ARG A 88 2.19 -7.54 -12.75
CA ARG A 88 3.09 -7.67 -13.90
C ARG A 88 4.35 -6.81 -13.75
N VAL A 89 5.13 -7.12 -12.72
CA VAL A 89 6.38 -6.43 -12.40
C VAL A 89 7.50 -7.02 -13.23
N ARG A 90 8.05 -6.23 -14.17
CA ARG A 90 9.14 -6.63 -15.06
C ARG A 90 10.45 -5.95 -14.66
N PHE A 91 11.52 -6.72 -14.67
CA PHE A 91 12.88 -6.30 -14.37
C PHE A 91 13.89 -6.98 -15.27
N SER A 92 15.10 -6.41 -15.36
CA SER A 92 16.24 -7.07 -15.97
C SER A 92 16.97 -7.90 -14.91
N LEU A 93 17.24 -9.18 -15.20
CA LEU A 93 18.08 -10.01 -14.35
C LEU A 93 19.50 -9.48 -14.25
N GLU A 94 20.02 -8.89 -15.34
CA GLU A 94 21.34 -8.26 -15.36
C GLU A 94 21.40 -7.11 -14.35
N ASP A 95 20.38 -6.26 -14.33
CA ASP A 95 20.30 -5.13 -13.40
C ASP A 95 20.17 -5.59 -11.94
N LEU A 96 19.46 -6.71 -11.68
CA LEU A 96 19.36 -7.28 -10.34
C LEU A 96 20.71 -7.84 -9.85
N LEU A 97 21.45 -8.54 -10.72
CA LEU A 97 22.75 -9.12 -10.37
C LEU A 97 23.81 -8.06 -10.14
N ASP A 98 23.79 -6.99 -10.93
CA ASP A 98 24.71 -5.87 -10.81
C ASP A 98 24.29 -4.87 -9.70
N GLN A 99 23.23 -5.18 -8.93
CA GLN A 99 22.62 -4.29 -7.92
C GLN A 99 22.30 -2.88 -8.48
N ASN A 100 22.05 -2.81 -9.78
CA ASN A 100 21.83 -1.61 -10.57
C ASN A 100 20.40 -1.54 -11.11
N ALA A 101 19.44 -2.20 -10.45
CA ALA A 101 18.01 -2.11 -10.76
C ALA A 101 17.49 -0.68 -10.61
N ARG A 102 17.75 0.14 -11.63
CA ARG A 102 17.42 1.56 -11.71
C ARG A 102 15.98 1.79 -12.12
N SER A 103 15.33 0.77 -12.69
CA SER A 103 13.92 0.87 -13.07
C SER A 103 13.20 -0.47 -13.08
N LEU A 104 11.98 -0.47 -12.54
CA LEU A 104 11.03 -1.58 -12.57
C LEU A 104 9.83 -1.14 -13.42
N ARG A 105 9.40 -1.95 -14.38
CA ARG A 105 8.15 -1.69 -15.12
C ARG A 105 7.03 -2.42 -14.43
N VAL A 106 5.98 -1.71 -14.07
CA VAL A 106 4.79 -2.27 -13.42
C VAL A 106 3.63 -2.14 -14.39
N GLY A 107 2.88 -3.23 -14.57
CA GLY A 107 1.73 -3.25 -15.47
C GLY A 107 0.51 -2.53 -14.92
N SER A 108 0.28 -2.64 -13.60
CA SER A 108 -0.71 -1.88 -12.86
C SER A 108 -0.36 -1.85 -11.38
N THR A 109 -0.79 -0.79 -10.72
CA THR A 109 -0.71 -0.68 -9.26
C THR A 109 -2.09 -0.44 -8.70
N SER A 110 -2.38 -1.04 -7.56
CA SER A 110 -3.60 -0.78 -6.81
C SER A 110 -3.32 -0.84 -5.31
N GLY A 111 -4.20 -0.24 -4.52
CA GLY A 111 -4.03 -0.30 -3.08
C GLY A 111 -5.06 0.50 -2.32
N ALA A 112 -4.90 0.46 -1.00
CA ALA A 112 -5.71 1.20 -0.05
C ALA A 112 -4.81 1.77 1.05
N ALA A 113 -5.11 2.99 1.48
CA ALA A 113 -4.58 3.55 2.71
C ALA A 113 -5.73 3.77 3.68
N GLU A 114 -5.52 3.49 4.95
CA GLU A 114 -6.52 3.69 6.00
C GLU A 114 -6.04 4.74 6.99
N LEU A 115 -6.99 5.52 7.49
CA LEU A 115 -6.80 6.45 8.61
C LEU A 115 -7.89 6.17 9.64
N ASP A 116 -7.52 6.04 10.90
CA ASP A 116 -8.46 5.96 12.00
C ASP A 116 -8.94 7.36 12.45
N GLU A 117 -9.74 7.40 13.52
CA GLU A 117 -10.25 8.66 14.08
C GLU A 117 -9.10 9.56 14.55
N GLY A 118 -8.15 9.00 15.30
CA GLY A 118 -7.06 9.75 15.93
C GLY A 118 -6.07 10.32 14.91
N ASP A 119 -5.72 9.54 13.89
CA ASP A 119 -4.83 9.95 12.81
C ASP A 119 -5.44 11.10 12.00
N LEU A 120 -6.74 11.02 11.70
CA LEU A 120 -7.45 12.06 10.97
C LEU A 120 -7.62 13.33 11.81
N GLU A 121 -7.97 13.20 13.09
CA GLU A 121 -8.02 14.34 14.03
C GLU A 121 -6.68 15.05 14.14
N ALA A 122 -5.59 14.30 14.31
CA ALA A 122 -4.24 14.85 14.39
C ALA A 122 -3.85 15.59 13.10
N ALA A 123 -4.23 15.05 11.94
CA ALA A 123 -4.00 15.69 10.65
C ALA A 123 -4.81 16.99 10.50
N LEU A 124 -6.08 17.00 10.90
CA LEU A 124 -6.95 18.18 10.86
C LEU A 124 -6.50 19.27 11.85
N GLN A 125 -6.08 18.89 13.04
CA GLN A 125 -5.52 19.82 14.03
C GLN A 125 -4.30 20.55 13.46
N ARG A 126 -3.39 19.84 12.78
CA ARG A 126 -2.23 20.44 12.09
C ARG A 126 -2.65 21.36 10.94
N ALA A 127 -3.75 21.07 10.28
CA ALA A 127 -4.34 21.92 9.24
C ALA A 127 -5.11 23.15 9.79
N GLY A 128 -5.15 23.34 11.11
CA GLY A 128 -5.85 24.45 11.76
C GLY A 128 -7.34 24.24 11.97
N ALA A 129 -7.81 23.00 11.85
CA ALA A 129 -9.21 22.59 11.97
C ALA A 129 -9.36 21.56 13.11
N PRO A 130 -9.38 21.99 14.39
CA PRO A 130 -9.39 21.08 15.53
C PRO A 130 -10.79 20.48 15.76
N PHE A 131 -11.22 19.62 14.84
CA PHE A 131 -12.45 18.85 14.95
C PHE A 131 -12.16 17.50 15.60
N GLU A 132 -13.03 17.08 16.52
CA GLU A 132 -13.10 15.68 16.95
C GLU A 132 -13.87 14.90 15.88
N ILE A 133 -13.34 13.77 15.43
CA ILE A 133 -13.90 12.93 14.39
C ILE A 133 -14.43 11.65 15.00
N ARG A 134 -15.64 11.28 14.58
CA ARG A 134 -16.26 10.02 14.95
C ARG A 134 -16.83 9.30 13.76
N PHE A 135 -16.45 8.04 13.59
CA PHE A 135 -17.09 7.13 12.66
C PHE A 135 -18.27 6.44 13.36
N ASP A 136 -19.43 6.52 12.75
CA ASP A 136 -20.67 5.90 13.23
C ASP A 136 -21.47 5.31 12.07
N GLN A 137 -21.54 3.97 12.02
CA GLN A 137 -22.31 3.22 11.02
C GLN A 137 -22.00 3.62 9.57
N GLY A 138 -20.73 3.83 9.23
CA GLY A 138 -20.30 4.24 7.88
C GLY A 138 -20.52 5.72 7.57
N ARG A 139 -20.83 6.54 8.58
CA ARG A 139 -20.85 8.00 8.50
C ARG A 139 -19.71 8.57 9.31
N MET A 140 -19.25 9.76 8.91
CA MET A 140 -18.26 10.53 9.65
C MET A 140 -18.95 11.74 10.25
N LEU A 141 -18.80 11.93 11.56
CA LEU A 141 -19.30 13.08 12.31
C LEU A 141 -18.10 13.90 12.77
N ALA A 142 -18.19 15.21 12.66
CA ALA A 142 -17.22 16.12 13.27
C ALA A 142 -17.86 16.97 14.35
N THR A 143 -17.20 17.05 15.48
CA THR A 143 -17.60 17.90 16.59
C THR A 143 -16.57 19.01 16.75
N SER A 144 -17.01 20.27 16.67
CA SER A 144 -16.16 21.41 17.03
C SER A 144 -16.23 21.64 18.53
N PRO A 145 -15.09 21.85 19.23
CA PRO A 145 -15.09 22.24 20.64
C PRO A 145 -15.90 23.51 20.93
N ALA A 146 -16.00 24.41 19.96
CA ALA A 146 -16.76 25.65 20.10
C ALA A 146 -18.28 25.45 20.02
N LEU A 147 -18.73 24.44 19.26
CA LEU A 147 -20.15 24.17 19.03
C LEU A 147 -20.70 23.05 19.92
N GLY A 148 -19.85 22.11 20.35
CA GLY A 148 -20.23 20.96 21.17
C GLY A 148 -21.23 19.99 20.52
N GLN A 149 -21.47 20.13 19.21
CA GLN A 149 -22.42 19.33 18.45
C GLN A 149 -21.72 18.62 17.29
N GLY A 150 -22.00 17.33 17.15
CA GLY A 150 -21.53 16.52 16.01
C GLY A 150 -22.35 16.80 14.76
N VAL A 151 -21.68 17.17 13.68
CA VAL A 151 -22.26 17.44 12.36
C VAL A 151 -21.75 16.39 11.37
N PRO A 152 -22.62 15.80 10.52
CA PRO A 152 -22.16 14.87 9.50
C PRO A 152 -21.26 15.57 8.47
N ILE A 153 -20.15 14.93 8.13
CA ILE A 153 -19.21 15.36 7.10
C ILE A 153 -19.19 14.35 5.97
N ASP A 154 -19.23 14.86 4.73
CA ASP A 154 -18.93 14.07 3.54
C ASP A 154 -17.43 14.20 3.20
N ALA A 155 -16.79 13.09 2.85
CA ALA A 155 -15.41 13.06 2.38
C ALA A 155 -15.37 12.86 0.86
N ARG A 156 -14.50 13.61 0.17
CA ARG A 156 -14.19 13.41 -1.25
C ARG A 156 -12.70 13.55 -1.51
N VAL A 157 -12.19 12.89 -2.55
CA VAL A 157 -10.82 13.09 -3.03
C VAL A 157 -10.85 13.95 -4.28
N GLU A 158 -10.12 15.06 -4.26
CA GLU A 158 -9.97 15.95 -5.42
C GLU A 158 -8.52 16.42 -5.55
N GLY A 159 -7.90 16.16 -6.71
CA GLY A 159 -6.54 16.65 -7.01
C GLY A 159 -5.46 16.18 -6.02
N GLY A 160 -5.63 15.02 -5.39
CA GLY A 160 -4.71 14.50 -4.36
C GLY A 160 -4.89 15.14 -2.97
N ARG A 161 -6.02 15.79 -2.73
CA ARG A 161 -6.43 16.30 -1.42
C ARG A 161 -7.70 15.59 -0.97
N LEU A 162 -7.82 15.39 0.34
CA LEU A 162 -9.06 14.99 0.97
C LEU A 162 -9.85 16.26 1.28
N VAL A 163 -10.99 16.41 0.62
CA VAL A 163 -11.92 17.51 0.82
C VAL A 163 -13.02 17.03 1.76
N LEU A 164 -13.06 17.62 2.94
CA LEU A 164 -14.11 17.41 3.92
C LEU A 164 -15.17 18.50 3.75
N LEU A 165 -16.39 18.07 3.49
CA LEU A 165 -17.53 18.94 3.22
C LEU A 165 -18.45 18.92 4.43
N VAL A 166 -18.46 20.05 5.14
CA VAL A 166 -19.31 20.23 6.31
C VAL A 166 -20.52 21.04 5.88
N ARG A 167 -21.69 20.43 5.96
CA ARG A 167 -22.94 21.10 5.62
C ARG A 167 -23.07 22.37 6.46
N ASP A 168 -23.35 23.49 5.81
CA ASP A 168 -23.57 24.81 6.42
C ASP A 168 -22.34 25.50 7.06
N ILE A 169 -21.14 24.89 7.03
CA ILE A 169 -19.92 25.46 7.66
C ILE A 169 -18.80 25.75 6.63
N GLY A 170 -18.69 24.96 5.56
CA GLY A 170 -17.70 25.15 4.49
C GLY A 170 -16.90 23.88 4.19
N ASN A 171 -15.81 24.02 3.43
CA ASN A 171 -14.88 22.94 3.12
C ASN A 171 -13.58 23.05 3.92
N THR A 172 -13.03 21.91 4.31
CA THR A 172 -11.66 21.79 4.85
C THR A 172 -10.87 20.87 3.94
N GLU A 173 -9.71 21.34 3.48
CA GLU A 173 -8.82 20.55 2.62
C GLU A 173 -7.65 20.00 3.44
N LEU A 174 -7.48 18.68 3.39
CA LEU A 174 -6.33 18.00 3.98
C LEU A 174 -5.41 17.48 2.85
N PRO A 175 -4.12 17.84 2.85
CA PRO A 175 -3.18 17.27 1.89
C PRO A 175 -2.97 15.79 2.18
N LEU A 176 -3.18 14.93 1.19
CA LEU A 176 -2.93 13.50 1.34
C LEU A 176 -1.47 13.16 1.02
N PRO A 177 -0.83 12.25 1.79
CA PRO A 177 0.48 11.73 1.44
C PRO A 177 0.38 10.90 0.16
N ARG A 178 1.34 11.04 -0.76
CA ARG A 178 1.37 10.15 -1.94
C ARG A 178 2.04 8.83 -1.55
N PRO A 179 1.39 7.67 -1.79
CA PRO A 179 1.99 6.38 -1.47
C PRO A 179 3.22 6.13 -2.35
N MET A 180 3.13 6.49 -3.64
CA MET A 180 4.21 6.41 -4.61
C MET A 180 4.18 7.59 -5.58
N ASP A 181 5.32 7.85 -6.24
CA ASP A 181 5.39 8.83 -7.30
C ASP A 181 4.46 8.47 -8.45
N GLY A 182 3.70 9.46 -8.92
CA GLY A 182 2.71 9.27 -9.98
C GLY A 182 1.41 8.59 -9.55
N ILE A 183 1.24 8.29 -8.26
CA ILE A 183 0.00 7.70 -7.73
C ILE A 183 -0.77 8.72 -6.91
N THR A 184 -2.07 8.83 -7.20
CA THR A 184 -3.05 9.62 -6.47
C THR A 184 -4.19 8.73 -6.01
N TYR A 185 -4.87 9.15 -4.95
CA TYR A 185 -6.10 8.48 -4.52
C TYR A 185 -7.24 8.80 -5.50
N ASP A 186 -8.03 7.79 -5.81
CA ASP A 186 -9.14 7.84 -6.76
C ASP A 186 -10.49 7.98 -6.04
N SER A 187 -10.59 7.42 -4.84
CA SER A 187 -11.81 7.45 -4.05
C SER A 187 -11.53 7.43 -2.56
N VAL A 188 -12.51 7.91 -1.80
CA VAL A 188 -12.57 7.78 -0.35
C VAL A 188 -13.88 7.12 0.05
N GLU A 189 -13.80 6.20 1.00
CA GLU A 189 -14.94 5.51 1.58
C GLU A 189 -14.86 5.59 3.10
N VAL A 190 -15.99 5.87 3.74
CA VAL A 190 -16.11 5.88 5.20
C VAL A 190 -16.57 4.50 5.64
N LEU A 191 -15.71 3.77 6.35
CA LEU A 191 -16.01 2.46 6.91
C LEU A 191 -16.22 2.59 8.42
N PRO A 192 -16.79 1.56 9.08
CA PRO A 192 -16.86 1.54 10.54
C PRO A 192 -15.46 1.68 11.16
N GLY A 193 -15.24 2.77 11.90
CA GLY A 193 -14.00 3.05 12.63
C GLY A 193 -12.84 3.59 11.80
N ARG A 194 -12.99 3.80 10.48
CA ARG A 194 -11.88 4.25 9.63
C ARG A 194 -12.33 4.92 8.34
N LEU A 195 -11.44 5.75 7.81
CA LEU A 195 -11.49 6.30 6.46
C LEU A 195 -10.57 5.48 5.56
N GLN A 196 -11.10 4.93 4.47
CA GLN A 196 -10.31 4.19 3.48
C GLN A 196 -10.15 5.00 2.19
N LEU A 197 -8.91 5.21 1.77
CA LEU A 197 -8.54 5.89 0.54
C LEU A 197 -8.01 4.86 -0.45
N ARG A 198 -8.64 4.72 -1.62
CA ARG A 198 -8.19 3.79 -2.66
C ARG A 198 -7.41 4.51 -3.74
N PHE A 199 -6.44 3.83 -4.31
CA PHE A 199 -5.69 4.30 -5.46
C PHE A 199 -5.45 3.18 -6.45
N SER A 200 -5.34 3.56 -7.72
CA SER A 200 -4.97 2.69 -8.80
C SER A 200 -4.20 3.46 -9.85
N SER A 201 -3.31 2.76 -10.56
CA SER A 201 -2.62 3.32 -11.71
C SER A 201 -2.43 2.28 -12.79
N GLY A 202 -2.39 2.74 -14.03
CA GLY A 202 -2.04 1.94 -15.18
C GLY A 202 -0.53 1.64 -15.23
N PRO A 203 -0.03 1.21 -16.40
CA PRO A 203 1.37 0.90 -16.56
C PRO A 203 2.28 2.07 -16.18
N THR A 204 3.26 1.83 -15.32
CA THR A 204 4.23 2.84 -14.87
C THR A 204 5.64 2.27 -14.82
N THR A 205 6.63 3.15 -14.79
CA THR A 205 8.03 2.80 -14.55
C THR A 205 8.44 3.38 -13.21
N LEU A 206 8.63 2.53 -12.21
CA LEU A 206 9.21 2.91 -10.94
C LEU A 206 10.72 3.02 -11.11
N ARG A 207 11.33 4.05 -10.54
CA ARG A 207 12.78 4.21 -10.49
C ARG A 207 13.23 4.22 -9.04
N ALA A 208 14.32 3.53 -8.74
CA ALA A 208 14.93 3.64 -7.43
C ALA A 208 15.42 5.09 -7.23
N PRO A 209 15.24 5.69 -6.04
CA PRO A 209 15.90 6.95 -5.71
C PRO A 209 17.42 6.75 -5.79
N GLY A 210 18.10 7.68 -6.49
CA GLY A 210 19.55 7.68 -6.66
C GLY A 210 20.29 8.31 -5.50
#